data_AF-A0A914G4H6-F1
#
_entry.id   AF-A0A914G4H6-F1
#
_cell.length_a   1.000
_cell.length_b   1.000
_cell.length_c   1.000
_cell.angle_alpha   90.00
_cell.angle_beta   90.00
_cell.angle_gamma   90.00
#
_symmetry.space_group_name_H-M   'P 1'
#
loop_
_entity.id
_entity.type
_entity.pdbx_description
1 polymer ?
#
loop_
_entity_poly.entity_id
_entity_poly.type
_entity_poly.pdbx_seq_one_letter_code
_entity_poly.pdbx_strand_id
1 'polypeptide(L)'
;MSSVTVVCPNAHRCKISVSAGTVLRQVLEECCLKQGYDVDSYALHHRNKPLDDSLPFRLSGLPNNASLDLVQSQQKKVDQEVEIALQTPEGRKICKFMSTTMLTDMLKKFSEEFGHDLLAENTGKAPTITYLNKHWKSKILLASTSLKSIGISSGRVLLRYSVTEFSENEKAEIERSLAAENERRKKMEEDFIQLKAKNDARAAMEAKYQKDFEERQAAEKQQREKDEEKMRQEFEK
;
A
#
# COMPACT_ATOMS: atom_id res chain seq x y z
N MET A 1 -7.90 -9.62 -19.09
CA MET A 1 -6.91 -8.89 -18.27
C MET A 1 -7.41 -7.46 -18.12
N SER A 2 -7.79 -7.06 -16.91
CA SER A 2 -8.17 -5.67 -16.66
C SER A 2 -6.88 -4.88 -16.41
N SER A 3 -6.81 -3.64 -16.88
CA SER A 3 -5.71 -2.74 -16.52
C SER A 3 -6.26 -1.56 -15.73
N VAL A 4 -5.41 -0.93 -14.95
CA VAL A 4 -5.72 0.30 -14.20
C VAL A 4 -4.62 1.29 -14.51
N THR A 5 -5.00 2.55 -14.73
CA THR A 5 -4.04 3.64 -14.94
C THR A 5 -4.03 4.50 -13.69
N VAL A 6 -2.88 4.60 -13.02
CA VAL A 6 -2.73 5.48 -11.86
C VAL A 6 -2.04 6.76 -12.30
N VAL A 7 -2.68 7.89 -12.08
CA VAL A 7 -2.18 9.24 -12.33
C VAL A 7 -1.50 9.72 -11.05
N CYS A 8 -0.21 10.00 -11.15
CA CYS A 8 0.59 10.49 -10.02
C CYS A 8 0.49 12.03 -9.90
N PRO A 9 0.81 12.60 -8.73
CA PRO A 9 0.82 14.05 -8.53
C PRO A 9 1.75 14.79 -9.50
N ASN A 10 2.80 14.11 -9.99
CA ASN A 10 3.73 14.59 -11.01
C ASN A 10 3.17 14.56 -12.45
N ALA A 11 1.86 14.34 -12.64
CA ALA A 11 1.16 14.15 -13.91
C ALA A 11 1.61 12.94 -14.75
N HIS A 12 2.50 12.08 -14.24
CA HIS A 12 2.82 10.80 -14.90
C HIS A 12 1.69 9.78 -14.72
N ARG A 13 1.55 8.93 -15.73
CA ARG A 13 0.58 7.84 -15.74
C ARG A 13 1.28 6.50 -15.69
N CYS A 14 0.98 5.70 -14.68
CA CYS A 14 1.43 4.33 -14.52
C CYS A 14 0.32 3.36 -14.91
N LYS A 15 0.57 2.54 -15.94
CA LYS A 15 -0.35 1.44 -16.27
C LYS A 15 0.05 0.19 -15.51
N ILE A 16 -0.91 -0.40 -14.79
CA ILE A 16 -0.76 -1.62 -14.00
C ILE A 16 -1.78 -2.64 -14.47
N SER A 17 -1.33 -3.87 -14.73
CA SER A 17 -2.20 -5.00 -15.05
C SER A 17 -2.74 -5.60 -13.77
N VAL A 18 -4.07 -5.70 -13.65
CA VAL A 18 -4.74 -6.20 -12.45
C VAL A 18 -5.61 -7.41 -12.76
N SER A 19 -5.71 -8.31 -11.80
CA SER A 19 -6.71 -9.36 -11.77
C SER A 19 -7.88 -8.96 -10.88
N ALA A 20 -9.03 -9.59 -11.05
CA ALA A 20 -10.22 -9.31 -10.25
C ALA A 20 -10.01 -9.55 -8.74
N GLY A 21 -9.10 -10.45 -8.38
CA GLY A 21 -8.70 -10.74 -6.99
C GLY A 21 -7.46 -9.96 -6.51
N THR A 22 -6.91 -9.06 -7.33
CA THR A 22 -5.80 -8.20 -6.91
C THR A 22 -6.33 -7.18 -5.90
N VAL A 23 -5.62 -7.04 -4.77
CA VAL A 23 -5.98 -6.09 -3.70
C VAL A 23 -5.49 -4.70 -4.10
N LEU A 24 -6.28 -3.66 -3.86
CA LEU A 24 -5.92 -2.29 -4.23
C LEU A 24 -4.62 -1.81 -3.59
N ARG A 25 -4.32 -2.27 -2.37
CA ARG A 25 -3.02 -2.04 -1.73
C ARG A 25 -1.83 -2.48 -2.58
N GLN A 26 -1.93 -3.60 -3.28
CA GLN A 26 -0.85 -4.05 -4.17
C GLN A 26 -0.70 -3.13 -5.38
N VAL A 27 -1.80 -2.61 -5.90
CA VAL A 27 -1.79 -1.63 -7.00
C VAL A 27 -1.12 -0.33 -6.53
N LEU A 28 -1.40 0.10 -5.29
CA LEU A 28 -0.74 1.24 -4.67
C LEU A 28 0.76 0.99 -4.52
N GLU A 29 1.15 -0.16 -3.95
CA GLU A 29 2.56 -0.55 -3.77
C GLU A 29 3.32 -0.59 -5.10
N GLU A 30 2.77 -1.21 -6.14
CA GLU A 30 3.38 -1.22 -7.48
C GLU A 30 3.51 0.17 -8.10
N CYS A 31 2.51 1.04 -7.91
CA CYS A 31 2.56 2.41 -8.43
C CYS A 31 3.61 3.26 -7.69
N CYS A 32 3.59 3.18 -6.36
CA CYS A 32 4.52 3.84 -5.46
C CYS A 32 5.97 3.43 -5.76
N LEU A 33 6.21 2.14 -5.98
CA LEU A 33 7.53 1.62 -6.32
C LEU A 33 8.03 2.15 -7.66
N LYS A 34 7.18 2.17 -8.70
CA LYS A 34 7.54 2.70 -10.03
C LYS A 34 7.80 4.21 -10.05
N GLN A 35 7.24 4.94 -9.09
CA GLN A 35 7.22 6.41 -9.11
C GLN A 35 8.01 7.04 -7.96
N GLY A 36 8.55 6.25 -7.03
CA GLY A 36 9.37 6.78 -5.93
C GLY A 36 8.56 7.41 -4.80
N TYR A 37 7.30 6.98 -4.60
CA TYR A 37 6.40 7.54 -3.58
C TYR A 37 6.18 6.58 -2.41
N ASP A 38 6.09 7.12 -1.19
CA ASP A 38 5.91 6.31 0.02
C ASP A 38 4.46 5.79 0.18
N VAL A 39 4.27 4.47 0.29
CA VAL A 39 2.95 3.81 0.32
C VAL A 39 2.06 4.29 1.47
N ASP A 40 2.68 4.68 2.60
CA ASP A 40 1.95 5.10 3.80
C ASP A 40 1.53 6.58 3.77
N SER A 41 2.18 7.37 2.91
CA SER A 41 1.92 8.80 2.74
C SER A 41 0.91 9.09 1.62
N TYR A 42 0.55 8.09 0.81
CA TYR A 42 -0.35 8.25 -0.34
C TYR A 42 -1.57 7.34 -0.27
N ALA A 43 -2.66 7.78 -0.89
CA ALA A 43 -3.94 7.06 -0.98
C ALA A 43 -4.48 7.10 -2.41
N LEU A 44 -5.13 6.01 -2.82
CA LEU A 44 -5.78 5.92 -4.12
C LEU A 44 -7.15 6.58 -4.08
N HIS A 45 -7.44 7.43 -5.07
CA HIS A 45 -8.74 8.04 -5.28
C HIS A 45 -9.29 7.64 -6.64
N HIS A 46 -10.61 7.53 -6.72
CA HIS A 46 -11.32 7.38 -7.98
C HIS A 46 -12.45 8.39 -8.03
N ARG A 47 -12.41 9.31 -9.00
CA ARG A 47 -13.41 10.38 -9.15
C ARG A 47 -13.59 11.19 -7.86
N ASN A 48 -12.48 11.64 -7.28
CA ASN A 48 -12.43 12.38 -5.99
C ASN A 48 -12.96 11.62 -4.76
N LYS A 49 -13.19 10.31 -4.84
CA LYS A 49 -13.53 9.49 -3.67
C LYS A 49 -12.34 8.65 -3.23
N PRO A 50 -11.98 8.63 -1.94
CA PRO A 50 -10.94 7.74 -1.44
C PRO A 50 -11.38 6.29 -1.63
N LEU A 51 -10.46 5.45 -2.09
CA LEU A 51 -10.66 4.01 -2.16
C LEU A 51 -10.14 3.34 -0.90
N ASP A 52 -10.78 2.24 -0.54
CA ASP A 52 -10.29 1.35 0.51
C ASP A 52 -9.27 0.38 -0.08
N ASP A 53 -8.02 0.52 0.36
CA ASP A 53 -6.90 -0.29 -0.11
C ASP A 53 -7.02 -1.77 0.28
N SER A 54 -7.84 -2.10 1.28
CA SER A 54 -8.05 -3.48 1.75
C SER A 54 -8.94 -4.30 0.80
N LEU A 55 -9.69 -3.62 -0.08
CA LEU A 55 -10.64 -4.26 -0.97
C LEU A 55 -9.95 -4.84 -2.22
N PRO A 56 -10.42 -6.00 -2.71
CA PRO A 56 -10.03 -6.50 -4.02
C PRO A 56 -10.67 -5.65 -5.13
N PHE A 57 -9.99 -5.59 -6.29
CA PHE A 57 -10.37 -4.79 -7.45
C PHE A 57 -11.82 -5.02 -7.90
N ARG A 58 -12.35 -6.24 -7.79
CA ARG A 58 -13.75 -6.52 -8.13
C ARG A 58 -14.74 -5.87 -7.17
N LEU A 59 -14.40 -5.76 -5.89
CA LEU A 59 -15.30 -5.23 -4.85
C LEU A 59 -15.17 -3.72 -4.66
N SER A 60 -14.13 -3.09 -5.22
CA SER A 60 -13.96 -1.65 -5.18
C SER A 60 -14.90 -0.87 -6.10
N GLY A 61 -15.70 -1.57 -6.93
CA GLY A 61 -16.64 -0.94 -7.87
C GLY A 61 -15.96 -0.20 -9.02
N LEU A 62 -14.68 -0.49 -9.28
CA LEU A 62 -13.92 0.14 -10.35
C LEU A 62 -14.26 -0.50 -11.71
N PRO A 63 -14.49 0.32 -12.76
CA PRO A 63 -14.65 -0.20 -14.11
C PRO A 63 -13.32 -0.76 -14.65
N ASN A 64 -13.39 -1.58 -15.70
CA ASN A 64 -12.20 -1.97 -16.43
C ASN A 64 -11.50 -0.73 -17.00
N ASN A 65 -10.16 -0.67 -16.93
CA ASN A 65 -9.37 0.48 -17.37
C ASN A 65 -9.69 1.77 -16.60
N ALA A 66 -10.10 1.64 -15.34
CA ALA A 66 -10.27 2.79 -14.45
C ALA A 66 -8.99 3.64 -14.37
N SER A 67 -9.20 4.95 -14.29
CA SER A 67 -8.14 5.91 -13.97
C SER A 67 -8.23 6.25 -12.48
N LEU A 68 -7.17 5.93 -11.74
CA LEU A 68 -7.04 6.25 -10.32
C LEU A 68 -6.11 7.44 -10.17
N ASP A 69 -6.36 8.26 -9.16
CA ASP A 69 -5.51 9.37 -8.80
C ASP A 69 -4.75 9.01 -7.52
N LEU A 70 -3.43 9.19 -7.54
CA LEU A 70 -2.59 9.03 -6.37
C LEU A 70 -2.52 10.37 -5.65
N VAL A 71 -3.12 10.45 -4.47
CA VAL A 71 -3.21 11.70 -3.69
C VAL A 71 -2.42 11.54 -2.40
N GLN A 72 -1.68 12.57 -2.01
CA GLN A 72 -0.98 12.59 -0.72
C GLN A 72 -2.02 12.64 0.40
N SER A 73 -2.04 11.62 1.25
CA SER A 73 -2.92 11.58 2.41
C SER A 73 -2.38 12.52 3.48
N GLN A 74 -3.24 13.35 4.07
CA GLN A 74 -2.86 14.21 5.20
C GLN A 74 -2.56 13.41 6.47
N GLN A 75 -3.10 12.19 6.57
CA GLN A 75 -2.83 11.26 7.66
C GLN A 75 -2.02 10.09 7.12
N LYS A 76 -0.84 9.86 7.70
CA LYS A 76 -0.09 8.62 7.46
C LYS A 76 -0.94 7.45 7.93
N LYS A 77 -0.94 6.36 7.17
CA LYS A 77 -1.60 5.11 7.58
C LYS A 77 -0.91 4.58 8.83
N VAL A 78 -1.48 4.89 9.99
CA VAL A 78 -0.99 4.43 11.30
C VAL A 78 -1.22 2.92 11.37
N ASP A 79 -0.27 2.21 11.97
CA ASP A 79 -0.43 0.79 12.22
C ASP A 79 -1.57 0.57 13.22
N GLN A 80 -2.56 -0.23 12.82
CA GLN A 80 -3.75 -0.48 13.62
C GLN A 80 -3.77 -1.91 14.17
N GLU A 81 -4.47 -2.07 15.29
CA GLU A 81 -4.79 -3.38 15.82
C GLU A 81 -5.87 -4.04 14.96
N VAL A 82 -5.59 -5.26 14.52
CA VAL A 82 -6.46 -6.09 13.69
C VAL A 82 -6.83 -7.34 14.47
N GLU A 83 -8.12 -7.68 14.45
CA GLU A 83 -8.64 -8.90 15.03
C GLU A 83 -8.70 -10.00 13.96
N ILE A 84 -7.86 -11.02 14.12
CA ILE A 84 -7.70 -12.07 13.13
C ILE A 84 -8.31 -13.35 13.66
N ALA A 85 -9.25 -13.90 12.90
CA ALA A 85 -9.82 -15.20 13.13
C ALA A 85 -9.12 -16.23 12.23
N LEU A 86 -8.38 -17.17 12.82
CA LEU A 86 -7.81 -18.30 12.10
C LEU A 86 -8.77 -19.49 12.16
N GLN A 87 -9.24 -19.94 11.00
CA GLN A 87 -10.02 -21.15 10.84
C GLN A 87 -9.08 -22.31 10.49
N THR A 88 -8.88 -23.23 11.43
CA THR A 88 -8.22 -24.51 11.22
C THR A 88 -9.27 -25.62 11.06
N PRO A 89 -8.88 -26.84 10.64
CA PRO A 89 -9.80 -27.99 10.63
C PRO A 89 -10.36 -28.33 12.02
N GLU A 90 -9.63 -28.00 13.08
CA GLU A 90 -9.97 -28.31 14.47
C GLU A 90 -10.86 -27.26 15.13
N GLY A 91 -10.88 -26.03 14.59
CA GLY A 91 -11.73 -24.98 15.12
C GLY A 91 -11.38 -23.58 14.63
N ARG A 92 -12.00 -22.59 15.27
CA ARG A 92 -11.76 -21.17 14.99
C ARG A 92 -11.26 -20.50 16.25
N LYS A 93 -10.12 -19.82 16.16
CA LYS A 93 -9.58 -18.97 17.23
C LYS A 93 -9.44 -17.55 16.73
N ILE A 94 -9.54 -16.60 17.65
CA ILE A 94 -9.54 -15.17 17.35
C ILE A 94 -8.51 -14.51 18.26
N CYS A 95 -7.50 -13.88 17.66
CA CYS A 95 -6.49 -13.13 18.40
C CYS A 95 -6.29 -11.76 17.76
N LYS A 96 -5.71 -10.85 18.55
CA LYS A 96 -5.40 -9.50 18.10
C LYS A 96 -3.93 -9.38 17.71
N PHE A 97 -3.68 -8.73 16.57
CA PHE A 97 -2.35 -8.52 16.02
C PHE A 97 -2.22 -7.10 15.49
N MET A 98 -0.99 -6.59 15.41
CA MET A 98 -0.72 -5.33 14.71
C MET A 98 -0.61 -5.58 13.20
N SER A 99 -1.00 -4.62 12.37
CA SER A 99 -0.89 -4.69 10.90
C SER A 99 0.53 -4.98 10.40
N THR A 100 1.57 -4.64 11.17
CA THR A 100 2.99 -4.91 10.84
C THR A 100 3.44 -6.34 11.12
N THR A 101 2.63 -7.14 11.80
CA THR A 101 2.99 -8.50 12.20
C THR A 101 3.18 -9.39 10.97
N MET A 102 4.25 -10.20 10.97
CA MET A 102 4.50 -11.20 9.94
C MET A 102 3.54 -12.40 10.09
N LEU A 103 3.18 -13.04 8.98
CA LEU A 103 2.30 -14.23 9.03
C LEU A 103 2.92 -15.36 9.87
N THR A 104 4.25 -15.50 9.87
CA THR A 104 4.93 -16.48 10.71
C THR A 104 4.74 -16.23 12.21
N ASP A 105 4.87 -14.98 12.64
CA ASP A 105 4.73 -14.65 14.07
C ASP A 105 3.27 -14.72 14.50
N MET A 106 2.35 -14.40 13.60
CA MET A 106 0.92 -14.66 13.78
C MET A 106 0.67 -16.16 14.00
N LEU A 107 1.20 -17.02 13.12
CA LEU A 107 1.06 -18.48 13.23
C LEU A 107 1.67 -19.03 14.52
N LYS A 108 2.81 -18.49 15.00
CA LYS A 108 3.40 -18.89 16.29
C LYS A 108 2.43 -18.63 17.44
N LYS A 109 1.82 -17.45 17.52
CA LYS A 109 0.82 -17.15 18.57
C LYS A 109 -0.39 -18.07 18.47
N PHE A 110 -0.86 -18.36 17.26
CA PHE A 110 -1.93 -19.35 17.09
C PHE A 110 -1.49 -20.76 17.51
N SER A 111 -0.25 -21.17 17.24
CA SER A 111 0.24 -22.48 17.69
C SER A 111 0.23 -22.63 19.21
N GLU A 112 0.51 -21.54 19.94
CA GLU A 112 0.40 -21.49 21.40
C GLU A 112 -1.06 -21.61 21.86
N GLU A 113 -2.01 -20.97 21.18
CA GLU A 113 -3.43 -21.06 21.53
C GLU A 113 -4.11 -22.38 21.16
N PHE A 114 -3.68 -23.00 20.06
CA PHE A 114 -4.19 -24.32 19.64
C PHE A 114 -3.47 -25.47 20.36
N GLY A 115 -2.29 -25.24 20.94
CA GLY A 115 -1.49 -26.28 21.60
C GLY A 115 -0.84 -27.26 20.62
N HIS A 116 -0.82 -26.92 19.32
CA HIS A 116 -0.27 -27.73 18.24
C HIS A 116 0.60 -26.86 17.33
N ASP A 117 1.74 -27.39 16.87
CA ASP A 117 2.66 -26.64 16.02
C ASP A 117 2.11 -26.52 14.58
N LEU A 118 1.45 -25.39 14.32
CA LEU A 118 0.93 -25.02 13.00
C LEU A 118 2.03 -24.67 12.00
N LEU A 119 3.29 -24.57 12.44
CA LEU A 119 4.46 -24.31 11.61
C LEU A 119 5.29 -25.57 11.32
N ALA A 120 4.87 -26.74 11.83
CA ALA A 120 5.53 -28.01 11.58
C ALA A 120 5.46 -28.37 10.09
N GLU A 121 6.56 -28.16 9.38
CA GLU A 121 6.78 -28.66 8.03
C GLU A 121 7.25 -30.11 8.17
N ASN A 122 6.31 -31.03 8.33
CA ASN A 122 6.62 -32.47 8.37
C ASN A 122 6.69 -32.99 6.93
N THR A 123 7.50 -34.02 6.69
CA THR A 123 7.90 -34.52 5.36
C THR A 123 6.76 -34.49 4.33
N GLY A 124 6.79 -33.54 3.40
CA GLY A 124 5.81 -33.39 2.33
C GLY A 124 4.54 -32.61 2.65
N LYS A 125 4.39 -31.99 3.83
CA LYS A 125 3.21 -31.20 4.24
C LYS A 125 3.63 -29.78 4.62
N ALA A 126 3.08 -28.78 3.93
CA ALA A 126 3.34 -27.38 4.20
C ALA A 126 2.09 -26.64 4.70
N PRO A 127 2.22 -25.76 5.71
CA PRO A 127 1.12 -24.90 6.13
C PRO A 127 0.78 -23.93 4.98
N THR A 128 -0.50 -23.86 4.66
CA THR A 128 -1.06 -22.96 3.65
C THR A 128 -2.09 -22.06 4.29
N ILE A 129 -1.87 -20.75 4.19
CA ILE A 129 -2.87 -19.75 4.58
C ILE A 129 -3.62 -19.30 3.33
N THR A 130 -4.94 -19.23 3.42
CA THR A 130 -5.80 -18.72 2.36
C THR A 130 -6.54 -17.46 2.81
N TYR A 131 -6.45 -16.41 1.98
CA TYR A 131 -7.15 -15.13 2.14
C TYR A 131 -7.49 -14.55 0.77
N LEU A 132 -8.73 -14.09 0.57
CA LEU A 132 -9.20 -13.48 -0.68
C LEU A 132 -8.83 -14.29 -1.96
N ASN A 133 -8.94 -15.63 -1.90
CA ASN A 133 -8.58 -16.57 -2.97
C ASN A 133 -7.09 -16.62 -3.33
N LYS A 134 -6.22 -16.07 -2.47
CA LYS A 134 -4.78 -16.24 -2.57
C LYS A 134 -4.31 -17.23 -1.52
N HIS A 135 -3.29 -18.00 -1.89
CA HIS A 135 -2.70 -19.03 -1.04
C HIS A 135 -1.23 -18.67 -0.81
N TRP A 136 -0.84 -18.52 0.46
CA TRP A 136 0.56 -18.43 0.85
C TRP A 136 0.99 -19.79 1.35
N LYS A 137 1.84 -20.43 0.56
CA LYS A 137 2.38 -21.77 0.77
C LYS A 137 3.83 -21.65 1.25
N SER A 138 4.24 -22.56 2.14
CA SER A 138 5.59 -22.64 2.73
C SER A 138 5.90 -21.57 3.78
N LYS A 139 6.71 -21.98 4.76
CA LYS A 139 7.22 -21.15 5.85
C LYS A 139 7.99 -19.93 5.35
N ILE A 140 8.71 -20.05 4.24
CA ILE A 140 9.57 -18.98 3.69
C ILE A 140 8.72 -17.85 3.11
N LEU A 141 7.66 -18.19 2.39
CA LEU A 141 6.72 -17.20 1.86
C LEU A 141 5.93 -16.53 2.99
N LEU A 142 5.54 -17.29 4.00
CA LEU A 142 4.89 -16.77 5.21
C LEU A 142 5.80 -15.81 5.99
N ALA A 143 7.11 -16.08 6.04
CA ALA A 143 8.08 -15.24 6.74
C ALA A 143 8.32 -13.90 6.03
N SER A 144 8.25 -13.89 4.69
CA SER A 144 8.47 -12.69 3.89
C SER A 144 7.21 -11.83 3.70
N THR A 145 6.04 -12.31 4.14
CA THR A 145 4.76 -11.62 3.94
C THR A 145 4.22 -11.07 5.25
N SER A 146 3.95 -9.76 5.30
CA SER A 146 3.29 -9.09 6.43
C SER A 146 1.79 -8.97 6.20
N LEU A 147 1.00 -8.87 7.28
CA LEU A 147 -0.44 -8.62 7.19
C LEU A 147 -0.77 -7.37 6.38
N LYS A 148 0.02 -6.31 6.57
CA LYS A 148 -0.04 -5.08 5.79
C LYS A 148 0.08 -5.34 4.29
N SER A 149 1.08 -6.11 3.84
CA SER A 149 1.29 -6.43 2.41
C SER A 149 0.16 -7.25 1.76
N ILE A 150 -0.63 -7.94 2.57
CA ILE A 150 -1.79 -8.74 2.13
C ILE A 150 -3.03 -7.85 1.95
N GLY A 151 -2.99 -6.61 2.44
CA GLY A 151 -4.13 -5.69 2.47
C GLY A 151 -4.92 -5.75 3.78
N ILE A 152 -4.37 -6.37 4.82
CA ILE A 152 -5.00 -6.40 6.15
C ILE A 152 -4.46 -5.21 6.94
N SER A 153 -5.18 -4.09 6.86
CA SER A 153 -4.84 -2.83 7.54
C SER A 153 -5.66 -2.59 8.81
N SER A 154 -6.92 -3.02 8.87
CA SER A 154 -7.83 -2.78 9.99
C SER A 154 -8.99 -3.78 10.05
N GLY A 155 -9.63 -3.89 11.22
CA GLY A 155 -10.91 -4.60 11.38
C GLY A 155 -10.79 -6.08 11.72
N ARG A 156 -11.78 -6.87 11.27
CA ARG A 156 -11.93 -8.30 11.54
C ARG A 156 -11.71 -9.11 10.29
N VAL A 157 -10.73 -10.01 10.31
CA VAL A 157 -10.37 -10.81 9.13
C VAL A 157 -10.43 -12.30 9.45
N LEU A 158 -11.02 -13.08 8.55
CA LEU A 158 -10.99 -14.54 8.61
C LEU A 158 -9.89 -15.06 7.67
N LEU A 159 -8.93 -15.79 8.24
CA LEU A 159 -7.91 -16.52 7.51
C LEU A 159 -8.20 -18.01 7.63
N ARG A 160 -8.08 -18.74 6.52
CA ARG A 160 -8.22 -20.20 6.54
C ARG A 160 -6.84 -20.83 6.51
N TYR A 161 -6.58 -21.71 7.47
CA TYR A 161 -5.40 -22.53 7.54
C TYR A 161 -5.72 -23.94 7.03
N SER A 162 -4.89 -24.43 6.12
CA SER A 162 -4.92 -25.82 5.66
C SER A 162 -3.51 -26.35 5.52
N VAL A 163 -3.32 -27.63 5.82
CA VAL A 163 -2.07 -28.33 5.52
C VAL A 163 -2.22 -28.93 4.14
N THR A 164 -1.35 -28.53 3.22
CA THR A 164 -1.37 -29.04 1.84
C THR A 164 -0.08 -29.79 1.59
N GLU A 165 -0.15 -30.87 0.82
CA GLU A 165 1.06 -31.57 0.40
C GLU A 165 1.88 -30.66 -0.52
N PHE A 166 3.19 -30.63 -0.27
CA PHE A 166 4.13 -29.75 -0.96
C PHE A 166 5.32 -30.54 -1.43
N SER A 167 5.56 -30.53 -2.75
CA SER A 167 6.75 -31.17 -3.31
C SER A 167 7.99 -30.33 -3.02
N GLU A 168 9.11 -30.99 -2.79
CA GLU A 168 10.44 -30.36 -2.63
C GLU A 168 10.81 -29.51 -3.87
N ASN A 169 10.32 -29.91 -5.06
CA ASN A 169 10.49 -29.15 -6.30
C ASN A 169 9.70 -27.83 -6.29
N GLU A 170 8.48 -27.82 -5.78
CA GLU A 170 7.66 -26.60 -5.64
C GLU A 170 8.28 -25.66 -4.61
N LYS A 171 8.88 -26.20 -3.54
CA LYS A 171 9.62 -25.41 -2.54
C LYS A 171 10.83 -24.73 -3.16
N ALA A 172 11.65 -25.47 -3.91
CA ALA A 172 12.81 -24.92 -4.60
C ALA A 172 12.44 -23.87 -5.66
N GLU A 173 11.31 -24.05 -6.36
CA GLU A 173 10.81 -23.06 -7.32
C GLU A 173 10.34 -21.78 -6.63
N ILE A 174 9.63 -21.90 -5.50
CA ILE A 174 9.23 -20.75 -4.68
C ILE A 174 10.45 -20.02 -4.11
N GLU A 175 11.46 -20.75 -3.62
CA GLU A 175 12.71 -20.15 -3.12
C GLU A 175 13.46 -19.39 -4.22
N ARG A 176 13.58 -19.97 -5.42
CA ARG A 176 14.19 -19.29 -6.58
C ARG A 176 13.38 -18.08 -7.02
N SER A 177 12.05 -18.20 -7.06
CA SER A 177 11.15 -17.11 -7.39
C SER A 177 11.27 -15.96 -6.38
N LEU A 178 11.32 -16.29 -5.09
CA LEU A 178 11.47 -15.31 -4.02
C LEU A 178 12.86 -14.66 -4.02
N ALA A 179 13.92 -15.42 -4.30
CA ALA A 179 15.27 -14.87 -4.44
C ALA A 179 15.37 -13.88 -5.62
N ALA A 180 14.83 -14.26 -6.78
CA ALA A 180 14.76 -13.38 -7.94
C ALA A 180 13.90 -12.14 -7.68
N GLU A 181 12.78 -12.30 -6.96
CA GLU A 181 11.92 -11.18 -6.56
C GLU A 181 12.63 -10.25 -5.56
N ASN A 182 13.41 -10.80 -4.62
CA ASN A 182 14.19 -10.00 -3.68
C ASN A 182 15.32 -9.23 -4.36
N GLU A 183 15.99 -9.81 -5.37
CA GLU A 183 16.98 -9.09 -6.17
C GLU A 183 16.34 -7.97 -7.00
N ARG A 184 15.18 -8.22 -7.59
CA ARG A 184 14.38 -7.20 -8.28
C ARG A 184 13.96 -6.10 -7.31
N ARG A 185 13.50 -6.45 -6.12
CA ARG A 185 13.14 -5.48 -5.06
C ARG A 185 14.33 -4.61 -4.65
N LYS A 186 15.54 -5.16 -4.52
CA LYS A 186 16.73 -4.37 -4.21
C LYS A 186 17.04 -3.33 -5.28
N LYS A 187 17.03 -3.74 -6.55
CA LYS A 187 17.21 -2.80 -7.68
C LYS A 187 16.11 -1.74 -7.70
N MET A 188 14.87 -2.15 -7.49
CA MET A 188 13.74 -1.23 -7.43
C MET A 188 13.80 -0.30 -6.21
N GLU A 189 14.38 -0.71 -5.08
CA GLU A 189 14.59 0.14 -3.90
C GLU A 189 15.66 1.21 -4.18
N GLU A 190 16.73 0.86 -4.89
CA GLU A 190 17.74 1.82 -5.31
C GLU A 190 17.15 2.86 -6.27
N ASP A 191 16.37 2.41 -7.25
CA ASP A 191 15.63 3.29 -8.16
C ASP A 191 14.62 4.16 -7.38
N PHE A 192 13.94 3.58 -6.40
CA PHE A 192 12.98 4.27 -5.53
C PHE A 192 13.65 5.40 -4.75
N ILE A 193 14.82 5.16 -4.14
CA ILE A 193 15.55 6.18 -3.39
C ILE A 193 15.95 7.35 -4.29
N GLN A 194 16.44 7.06 -5.49
CA GLN A 194 16.81 8.10 -6.45
C GLN A 194 15.60 8.91 -6.92
N LEU A 195 14.49 8.22 -7.19
CA LEU A 195 13.28 8.85 -7.71
C LEU A 195 12.56 9.67 -6.63
N LYS A 196 12.56 9.18 -5.38
CA LYS A 196 12.09 9.92 -4.21
C LYS A 196 12.88 11.21 -4.01
N ALA A 197 14.22 11.16 -4.06
CA ALA A 197 15.06 12.35 -3.94
C ALA A 197 14.77 13.38 -5.04
N LYS A 198 14.51 12.93 -6.28
CA LYS A 198 14.12 13.80 -7.40
C LYS A 198 12.72 14.41 -7.19
N ASN A 199 11.77 13.62 -6.70
CA ASN A 199 10.41 14.09 -6.41
C ASN A 199 10.40 15.11 -5.27
N ASP A 200 11.16 14.87 -4.20
CA ASP A 200 11.28 15.78 -3.05
C ASP A 200 11.96 17.10 -3.46
N ALA A 201 13.02 17.03 -4.27
CA ALA A 201 13.67 18.22 -4.84
C ALA A 201 12.72 19.04 -5.71
N ARG A 202 11.89 18.37 -6.52
CA ARG A 202 10.88 19.03 -7.36
C ARG A 202 9.77 19.66 -6.54
N ALA A 203 9.24 18.96 -5.55
CA ALA A 203 8.23 19.50 -4.63
C ALA A 203 8.75 20.73 -3.88
N ALA A 204 10.03 20.73 -3.48
CA ALA A 204 10.66 21.90 -2.85
C ALA A 204 10.78 23.09 -3.81
N MET A 205 11.07 22.85 -5.09
CA MET A 205 11.09 23.90 -6.12
C MET A 205 9.68 24.45 -6.37
N GLU A 206 8.68 23.59 -6.55
CA GLU A 206 7.28 24.00 -6.75
C GLU A 206 6.74 24.80 -5.55
N ALA A 207 7.06 24.40 -4.32
CA ALA A 207 6.68 25.15 -3.12
C ALA A 207 7.37 26.52 -3.02
N LYS A 208 8.62 26.65 -3.49
CA LYS A 208 9.31 27.96 -3.58
C LYS A 208 8.63 28.85 -4.61
N TYR A 209 8.37 28.34 -5.82
CA TYR A 209 7.68 29.11 -6.85
C TYR A 209 6.29 29.57 -6.40
N GLN A 210 5.56 28.70 -5.70
CA GLN A 210 4.24 29.05 -5.16
C GLN A 210 4.31 30.16 -4.12
N LYS A 211 5.28 30.10 -3.20
CA LYS A 211 5.52 31.16 -2.20
C LYS A 211 5.92 32.48 -2.86
N ASP A 212 6.86 32.44 -3.80
CA ASP A 212 7.30 33.64 -4.52
C ASP A 212 6.14 34.29 -5.28
N PHE A 213 5.24 33.48 -5.84
CA PHE A 213 4.05 33.95 -6.54
C PHE A 213 3.01 34.56 -5.58
N GLU A 214 2.74 33.91 -4.45
CA GLU A 214 1.84 34.41 -3.40
C GLU A 214 2.38 35.71 -2.77
N GLU A 215 3.68 35.81 -2.54
CA GLU A 215 4.34 37.03 -2.06
C GLU A 215 4.22 38.17 -3.07
N ARG A 216 4.41 37.90 -4.37
CA ARG A 216 4.20 38.91 -5.42
C ARG A 216 2.75 39.39 -5.49
N GLN A 217 1.78 38.47 -5.42
CA GLN A 217 0.37 38.86 -5.38
C GLN A 217 0.01 39.67 -4.13
N ALA A 218 0.53 39.27 -2.97
CA ALA A 218 0.30 39.99 -1.72
C ALA A 218 0.90 41.40 -1.77
N ALA A 219 2.11 41.55 -2.30
CA ALA A 219 2.76 42.84 -2.48
C ALA A 219 1.97 43.73 -3.46
N GLU A 220 1.53 43.17 -4.59
CA GLU A 220 0.71 43.91 -5.57
C GLU A 220 -0.62 44.37 -4.95
N LYS A 221 -1.27 43.51 -4.16
CA LYS A 221 -2.51 43.86 -3.45
C LYS A 221 -2.29 44.96 -2.41
N GLN A 222 -1.23 44.86 -1.60
CA GLN A 222 -0.87 45.90 -0.62
C GLN A 222 -0.52 47.23 -1.29
N GLN A 223 0.10 47.20 -2.48
CA GLN A 223 0.42 48.41 -3.24
C GLN A 223 -0.86 49.07 -3.75
N ARG A 224 -1.79 48.29 -4.32
CA ARG A 224 -3.12 48.77 -4.75
C ARG A 224 -3.92 49.37 -3.59
N GLU A 225 -3.94 48.72 -2.43
CA GLU A 225 -4.63 49.23 -1.23
C GLU A 225 -4.03 50.58 -0.76
N LYS A 226 -2.70 50.71 -0.74
CA LYS A 226 -2.03 51.99 -0.39
C LYS A 226 -2.31 53.08 -1.41
N ASP A 227 -2.32 52.76 -2.69
CA ASP A 227 -2.61 53.73 -3.75
C ASP A 227 -4.08 54.18 -3.73
N GLU A 228 -5.01 53.26 -3.42
CA GLU A 228 -6.42 53.58 -3.17
C GLU A 228 -6.61 54.47 -1.94
N GLU A 229 -5.92 54.20 -0.83
CA GLU A 229 -5.97 55.04 0.38
C GLU A 229 -5.42 56.44 0.13
N LYS A 230 -4.31 56.57 -0.60
CA LYS A 230 -3.75 57.87 -0.99
C LYS A 230 -4.72 58.67 -1.86
N MET A 231 -5.32 58.03 -2.86
CA MET A 231 -6.36 58.66 -3.69
C MET A 231 -7.54 59.14 -2.85
N ARG A 232 -8.01 58.35 -1.88
CA ARG A 232 -9.09 58.76 -0.95
C ARG A 232 -8.70 59.99 -0.12
N GLN A 233 -7.46 60.02 0.40
CA GLN A 233 -6.95 61.15 1.19
C GLN A 233 -6.75 62.42 0.35
N GLU A 234 -6.45 62.29 -0.94
CA GLU A 234 -6.35 63.42 -1.87
C GLU A 234 -7.72 63.97 -2.28
N PHE A 235 -8.75 63.13 -2.39
CA PHE A 235 -10.13 63.56 -2.67
C PHE A 235 -10.84 64.21 -1.47
N GLU A 236 -10.37 63.98 -0.24
CA GLU A 236 -10.94 64.58 0.99
C GLU A 236 -10.34 65.95 1.38
N LYS A 237 -9.33 66.44 0.64
CA LYS A 237 -8.73 67.78 0.82
C LYS A 237 -9.19 68.77 -0.24
#